data_AF-A0A438FBT4-F1
#
_entry.id   AF-A0A438FBT4-F1
#
_cell.length_a   1.000
_cell.length_b   1.000
_cell.length_c   1.000
_cell.angle_alpha   90.00
_cell.angle_beta   90.00
_cell.angle_gamma   90.00
#
_symmetry.space_group_name_H-M   'P 1'
#
loop_
_entity.id
_entity.type
_entity.pdbx_description
1 polymer ?
#
loop_
_entity_poly.entity_id
_entity_poly.type
_entity_poly.pdbx_seq_one_letter_code
_entity_poly.pdbx_strand_id
1 'polypeptide(L)'
;MGSNGRNLLETKIKRTMTERGDKNTKLFHKMANATRRRNFLAKLRVDGKLLRTDEDNIKVGVANAFSRIFAESRDWRPSISGLNFDSLPSVESETLKIPFSEEEVLAALSSLSGDKAPGPNGFTTAFWHFC
;
A
#
# COMPACT_ATOMS: atom_id res chain seq x y z
N MET A 1 -21.94 -27.00 11.00
CA MET A 1 -21.50 -27.18 9.61
C MET A 1 -22.40 -26.36 8.70
N GLY A 2 -21.87 -25.37 7.97
CA GLY A 2 -22.69 -24.57 7.05
C GLY A 2 -22.17 -23.14 6.85
N SER A 3 -21.05 -22.97 6.15
CA SER A 3 -20.57 -21.64 5.72
C SER A 3 -19.79 -21.64 4.40
N ASN A 4 -19.99 -22.63 3.52
CA ASN A 4 -19.33 -22.67 2.21
C ASN A 4 -20.17 -22.09 1.04
N GLY A 5 -21.38 -21.60 1.28
CA GLY A 5 -22.27 -21.07 0.23
C GLY A 5 -21.99 -19.62 -0.20
N ARG A 6 -21.18 -18.86 0.55
CA ARG A 6 -20.97 -17.41 0.30
C ARG A 6 -19.93 -17.09 -0.79
N ASN A 7 -19.16 -18.08 -1.25
CA ASN A 7 -17.92 -17.78 -1.98
C ASN A 7 -18.00 -17.91 -3.52
N LEU A 8 -18.98 -18.66 -4.07
CA LEU A 8 -19.03 -18.90 -5.52
C LEU A 8 -19.66 -17.72 -6.30
N LEU A 9 -20.73 -17.14 -5.76
CA LEU A 9 -21.41 -16.00 -6.38
C LEU A 9 -20.52 -14.75 -6.36
N GLU A 10 -19.86 -14.47 -5.23
CA GLU A 10 -18.91 -13.35 -5.15
C GLU A 10 -17.72 -13.52 -6.09
N THR A 11 -17.16 -14.73 -6.18
CA THR A 11 -16.07 -15.03 -7.11
C THR A 11 -16.50 -14.87 -8.57
N LYS A 12 -17.70 -15.33 -8.93
CA LYS A 12 -18.26 -15.19 -10.29
C LYS A 12 -18.55 -13.72 -10.63
N ILE A 13 -19.01 -12.94 -9.66
CA ILE A 13 -19.22 -11.49 -9.79
C ILE A 13 -17.88 -10.76 -9.98
N LYS A 14 -16.87 -11.03 -9.15
CA LYS A 14 -15.54 -10.41 -9.28
C LYS A 14 -14.90 -10.73 -10.64
N ARG A 15 -14.93 -11.99 -11.09
CA ARG A 15 -14.41 -12.41 -12.40
C ARG A 15 -15.10 -11.69 -13.55
N THR A 16 -16.43 -11.70 -13.56
CA THR A 16 -17.21 -11.01 -14.61
C THR A 16 -17.02 -9.49 -14.59
N MET A 17 -16.63 -8.88 -13.46
CA MET A 17 -16.22 -7.47 -13.39
C MET A 17 -14.88 -7.21 -14.06
N THR A 18 -13.87 -8.05 -13.84
CA THR A 18 -12.58 -7.89 -14.53
C THR A 18 -12.74 -8.04 -16.05
N GLU A 19 -13.60 -8.94 -16.50
CA GLU A 19 -13.83 -9.22 -17.93
C GLU A 19 -14.76 -8.20 -18.62
N ARG A 20 -15.77 -7.64 -17.91
CA ARG A 20 -16.80 -6.76 -18.49
C ARG A 20 -16.77 -5.32 -17.99
N GLY A 21 -15.92 -5.00 -17.01
CA GLY A 21 -15.80 -3.67 -16.41
C GLY A 21 -15.45 -2.60 -17.44
N ASP A 22 -14.70 -2.98 -18.48
CA ASP A 22 -14.27 -2.08 -19.56
C ASP A 22 -15.40 -1.71 -20.54
N LYS A 23 -16.52 -2.47 -20.55
CA LYS A 23 -17.60 -2.30 -21.54
C LYS A 23 -18.76 -1.41 -21.08
N ASN A 24 -18.57 -0.61 -20.03
CA ASN A 24 -19.56 0.31 -19.44
C ASN A 24 -21.00 -0.26 -19.38
N THR A 25 -21.14 -1.51 -18.94
CA THR A 25 -22.42 -2.24 -19.01
C THR A 25 -23.39 -1.82 -17.90
N LYS A 26 -24.70 -2.03 -18.10
CA LYS A 26 -25.72 -1.83 -17.04
C LYS A 26 -25.40 -2.58 -15.74
N LEU A 27 -24.76 -3.74 -15.84
CA LEU A 27 -24.29 -4.50 -14.68
C LEU A 27 -23.19 -3.75 -13.94
N PHE A 28 -22.18 -3.23 -14.65
CA PHE A 28 -21.11 -2.43 -14.08
C PHE A 28 -21.66 -1.23 -13.29
N HIS A 29 -22.59 -0.45 -13.87
CA HIS A 29 -23.22 0.66 -13.16
C HIS A 29 -23.99 0.23 -11.92
N LYS A 30 -24.74 -0.89 -11.97
CA LYS A 30 -25.45 -1.42 -10.80
C LYS A 30 -24.47 -1.79 -9.67
N MET A 31 -23.33 -2.38 -10.01
CA MET A 31 -22.29 -2.74 -9.03
C MET A 31 -21.52 -1.53 -8.52
N ALA A 32 -21.11 -0.60 -9.39
CA ALA A 32 -20.51 0.66 -8.98
C ALA A 32 -21.42 1.43 -8.01
N ASN A 33 -22.73 1.47 -8.30
CA ASN A 33 -23.73 2.08 -7.42
C ASN A 33 -23.94 1.29 -6.12
N ALA A 34 -23.91 -0.05 -6.15
CA ALA A 34 -23.98 -0.86 -4.94
C ALA A 34 -22.74 -0.65 -4.05
N THR A 35 -21.55 -0.60 -4.64
CA THR A 35 -20.29 -0.28 -3.95
C THR A 35 -20.31 1.14 -3.41
N ARG A 36 -20.74 2.13 -4.21
CA ARG A 36 -20.90 3.52 -3.77
C ARG A 36 -21.84 3.63 -2.58
N ARG A 37 -23.00 2.94 -2.61
CA ARG A 37 -23.95 2.92 -1.48
C ARG A 37 -23.38 2.25 -0.24
N ARG A 38 -22.68 1.12 -0.41
CA ARG A 38 -22.03 0.41 0.71
C ARG A 38 -20.93 1.24 1.36
N ASN A 39 -20.18 1.99 0.54
CA ASN A 39 -19.06 2.80 0.99
C ASN A 39 -19.48 4.24 1.36
N PHE A 40 -20.77 4.58 1.24
CA PHE A 40 -21.25 5.92 1.58
C PHE A 40 -21.28 6.11 3.10
N LEU A 41 -20.40 6.98 3.59
CA LEU A 41 -20.30 7.31 5.00
C LEU A 41 -21.20 8.52 5.32
N ALA A 42 -22.43 8.26 5.78
CA ALA A 42 -23.40 9.33 6.06
C ALA A 42 -23.11 10.09 7.36
N LYS A 43 -22.49 9.43 8.35
CA LYS A 43 -22.21 9.97 9.68
C LYS A 43 -20.92 9.36 10.22
N LEU A 44 -20.15 10.14 10.95
CA LEU A 44 -18.90 9.72 11.57
C LEU A 44 -18.84 10.24 13.00
N ARG A 45 -18.43 9.40 13.96
CA ARG A 45 -18.22 9.83 15.35
C ARG A 45 -16.72 9.98 15.60
N VAL A 46 -16.28 11.19 15.94
CA VAL A 46 -14.89 11.51 16.29
C VAL A 46 -14.91 12.18 17.66
N ASP A 47 -14.17 11.63 18.63
CA ASP A 47 -14.03 12.17 20.01
C ASP A 47 -15.37 12.49 20.71
N GLY A 48 -16.36 11.61 20.55
CA GLY A 48 -17.70 11.79 21.13
C GLY A 48 -18.62 12.74 20.35
N LYS A 49 -18.10 13.50 19.38
CA LYS A 49 -18.89 14.37 18.50
C LYS A 49 -19.37 13.59 17.27
N LEU A 50 -20.66 13.72 16.95
CA LEU A 50 -21.26 13.14 15.75
C LEU A 50 -21.22 14.15 14.60
N LEU A 51 -20.42 13.86 13.58
CA LEU A 51 -20.39 14.58 12.31
C LEU A 51 -21.46 13.98 11.40
N ARG A 52 -22.33 14.82 10.82
CA ARG A 52 -23.42 14.41 9.93
C ARG A 52 -23.27 15.08 8.57
N THR A 53 -23.42 14.28 7.51
CA THR A 53 -23.74 14.56 6.09
C THR A 53 -23.07 15.73 5.35
N ASP A 54 -22.28 16.56 6.01
CA ASP A 54 -21.42 17.53 5.36
C ASP A 54 -20.09 16.82 5.03
N GLU A 55 -19.89 16.61 3.73
CA GLU A 55 -18.74 15.91 3.18
C GLU A 55 -17.42 16.55 3.64
N ASP A 56 -17.41 17.88 3.79
CA ASP A 56 -16.23 18.62 4.23
C ASP A 56 -15.95 18.37 5.71
N ASN A 57 -16.99 18.34 6.55
CA ASN A 57 -16.86 18.00 7.97
C ASN A 57 -16.34 16.57 8.17
N ILE A 58 -16.81 15.60 7.39
CA ILE A 58 -16.33 14.21 7.47
C ILE A 58 -14.87 14.12 7.02
N LYS A 59 -14.50 14.76 5.90
CA LYS A 59 -13.11 14.79 5.42
C LYS A 59 -12.17 15.39 6.46
N VAL A 60 -12.52 16.55 7.01
CA VAL A 60 -11.75 17.22 8.06
C VAL A 60 -11.67 16.34 9.32
N GLY A 61 -12.78 15.72 9.72
CA GLY A 61 -12.81 14.81 10.87
C GLY A 61 -11.87 13.61 10.70
N VAL A 62 -11.86 12.98 9.53
CA VAL A 62 -10.95 11.86 9.21
C VAL A 62 -9.50 12.34 9.18
N ALA A 63 -9.21 13.44 8.47
CA ALA A 63 -7.87 14.00 8.39
C ALA A 63 -7.31 14.31 9.78
N ASN A 64 -8.07 15.02 10.61
CA ASN A 64 -7.65 15.36 11.97
C ASN A 64 -7.43 14.14 12.86
N ALA A 65 -8.29 13.12 12.74
CA ALA A 65 -8.13 11.88 13.51
C ALA A 65 -6.82 11.18 13.15
N PHE A 66 -6.50 11.04 11.86
CA PHE A 66 -5.23 10.46 11.42
C PHE A 66 -4.04 11.34 11.75
N SER A 67 -4.13 12.66 11.54
CA SER A 67 -3.10 13.61 11.94
C SER A 67 -2.76 13.49 13.41
N ARG A 68 -3.74 13.22 14.29
CA ARG A 68 -3.49 12.98 15.71
C ARG A 68 -2.90 11.61 16.00
N ILE A 69 -3.33 10.55 15.32
CA ILE A 69 -2.75 9.20 15.48
C ILE A 69 -1.26 9.23 15.09
N PHE A 70 -0.92 9.95 14.02
CA PHE A 70 0.44 10.14 13.56
C PHE A 70 1.14 11.35 14.19
N ALA A 71 0.45 12.10 15.05
CA ALA A 71 1.09 13.17 15.80
C ALA A 71 1.95 12.51 16.88
N GLU A 72 3.23 12.81 16.81
CA GLU A 72 4.18 12.34 17.79
C GLU A 72 4.03 13.16 19.08
N SER A 73 3.52 12.58 20.16
CA SER A 73 3.64 13.19 21.48
C SER A 73 5.09 13.13 21.92
N ARG A 74 5.76 14.28 22.02
CA ARG A 74 7.16 14.37 22.47
C ARG A 74 7.32 14.24 23.99
N ASP A 75 6.25 13.91 24.71
CA ASP A 75 6.20 13.90 26.17
C ASP A 75 7.25 12.96 26.79
N TRP A 76 7.63 11.89 26.09
CA TRP A 76 8.74 11.05 26.49
C TRP A 76 9.36 10.33 25.29
N ARG A 77 10.68 10.44 25.15
CA ARG A 77 11.51 9.67 24.21
C ARG A 77 12.65 9.04 24.99
N PRO A 78 12.81 7.71 25.02
CA PRO A 78 13.99 7.11 25.60
C PRO A 78 15.21 7.63 24.85
N SER A 79 16.18 8.17 25.58
CA SER A 79 17.42 8.61 24.96
C SER A 79 18.23 7.40 24.55
N ILE A 80 18.73 7.43 23.32
CA ILE A 80 19.74 6.45 22.86
C ILE A 80 21.15 6.84 23.31
N SER A 81 21.31 8.00 23.96
CA SER A 81 22.59 8.44 24.52
C SER A 81 23.06 7.46 25.59
N GLY A 82 24.29 6.95 25.45
CA GLY A 82 24.87 6.01 26.41
C GLY A 82 24.52 4.54 26.15
N LEU A 83 23.76 4.24 25.09
CA LEU A 83 23.67 2.89 24.55
C LEU A 83 24.89 2.62 23.67
N ASN A 84 25.60 1.52 23.93
CA ASN A 84 26.62 1.03 23.04
C ASN A 84 25.94 0.25 21.92
N PHE A 85 25.96 0.82 20.71
CA PHE A 85 25.58 0.10 19.51
C PHE A 85 26.80 -0.53 18.89
N ASP A 86 26.66 -1.79 18.47
CA ASP A 86 27.64 -2.41 17.59
C ASP A 86 27.78 -1.53 16.35
N SER A 87 28.98 -1.03 16.14
CA SER A 87 29.32 -0.18 15.01
C SER A 87 30.19 -0.96 14.07
N LEU A 88 29.95 -0.81 12.77
CA LEU A 88 30.82 -1.40 11.77
C LEU A 88 32.25 -0.85 11.94
N PRO A 89 33.28 -1.69 11.80
CA PRO A 89 34.66 -1.23 11.73
C PRO A 89 34.82 -0.15 10.64
N SER A 90 35.73 0.82 10.85
CA SER A 90 35.94 1.95 9.91
C SER A 90 36.08 1.47 8.47
N VAL A 91 36.86 0.40 8.26
CA VAL A 91 37.12 -0.20 6.95
C VAL A 91 35.84 -0.69 6.26
N GLU A 92 34.97 -1.39 6.98
CA GLU A 92 33.69 -1.85 6.41
C GLU A 92 32.77 -0.67 6.10
N SER A 93 32.75 0.32 7.00
CA SER A 93 31.94 1.54 6.82
C SER A 93 32.40 2.37 5.61
N GLU A 94 33.70 2.39 5.33
CA GLU A 94 34.28 3.04 4.16
C GLU A 94 33.98 2.26 2.89
N THR A 95 34.04 0.93 2.96
CA THR A 95 33.71 0.05 1.83
C THR A 95 32.27 0.25 1.36
N LEU A 96 31.32 0.39 2.29
CA LEU A 96 29.91 0.66 1.97
C LEU A 96 29.66 2.02 1.28
N LYS A 97 30.64 2.93 1.30
CA LYS A 97 30.55 4.25 0.63
C LYS A 97 31.15 4.23 -0.78
N ILE A 98 31.83 3.14 -1.15
CA ILE A 98 32.43 3.01 -2.48
C ILE A 98 31.32 2.82 -3.52
N PRO A 99 31.37 3.51 -4.67
CA PRO A 99 30.44 3.26 -5.76
C PRO A 99 30.52 1.82 -6.28
N PHE A 100 29.37 1.25 -6.64
CA PHE A 100 29.30 -0.07 -7.26
C PHE A 100 30.07 -0.12 -8.58
N SER A 101 30.76 -1.23 -8.83
CA SER A 101 31.39 -1.46 -10.14
C SER A 101 30.37 -1.96 -11.16
N GLU A 102 30.69 -1.82 -12.45
CA GLU A 102 29.82 -2.33 -13.52
C GLU A 102 29.65 -3.85 -13.40
N GLU A 103 30.73 -4.58 -13.10
CA GLU A 103 30.73 -6.03 -12.92
C GLU A 103 29.83 -6.45 -11.75
N GLU A 104 29.85 -5.71 -10.64
CA GLU A 104 28.99 -5.97 -9.49
C GLU A 104 27.52 -5.77 -9.85
N VAL A 105 27.20 -4.69 -10.54
CA VAL A 105 25.83 -4.40 -11.00
C VAL A 105 25.34 -5.49 -11.95
N LEU A 106 26.17 -5.91 -12.91
CA LEU A 106 25.85 -6.98 -13.86
C LEU A 106 25.66 -8.32 -13.16
N ALA A 107 26.50 -8.66 -12.17
CA ALA A 107 26.37 -9.87 -11.39
C ALA A 107 25.09 -9.87 -10.54
N ALA A 108 24.78 -8.74 -9.90
CA ALA A 108 23.54 -8.57 -9.14
C ALA A 108 22.32 -8.72 -10.05
N LEU A 109 22.29 -8.03 -11.20
CA LEU A 109 21.23 -8.16 -12.20
C LEU A 109 21.05 -9.61 -12.66
N SER A 110 22.15 -10.28 -13.00
CA SER A 110 22.19 -11.69 -13.42
C SER A 110 21.58 -12.63 -12.36
N SER A 111 21.75 -12.31 -11.07
CA SER A 111 21.21 -13.09 -9.95
C SER A 111 19.70 -12.88 -9.70
N LEU A 112 19.08 -11.84 -10.29
CA LEU A 112 17.66 -11.56 -10.10
C LEU A 112 16.80 -12.42 -11.04
N SER A 113 15.78 -13.08 -10.47
CA SER A 113 14.81 -13.84 -11.25
C SER A 113 14.00 -12.92 -12.19
N GLY A 114 13.83 -13.34 -13.45
CA GLY A 114 13.13 -12.60 -14.52
C GLY A 114 11.60 -12.56 -14.38
N ASP A 115 11.04 -13.39 -13.52
CA ASP A 115 9.61 -13.63 -13.32
C ASP A 115 8.95 -12.73 -12.26
N LYS A 116 9.70 -11.76 -11.71
CA LYS A 116 9.17 -10.80 -10.74
C LYS A 116 8.16 -9.85 -11.38
N ALA A 117 7.15 -9.47 -10.60
CA ALA A 117 6.17 -8.48 -11.02
C ALA A 117 6.85 -7.15 -11.39
N PRO A 118 6.40 -6.45 -12.45
CA PRO A 118 6.99 -5.21 -12.89
C PRO A 118 6.79 -4.10 -11.86
N GLY A 119 7.76 -3.18 -11.81
CA GLY A 119 7.64 -1.95 -11.01
C GLY A 119 6.65 -0.95 -11.62
N PRO A 120 6.51 0.24 -11.03
CA PRO A 120 5.67 1.32 -11.56
C PRO A 120 6.02 1.75 -13.00
N ASN A 121 7.24 1.44 -13.45
CA ASN A 121 7.72 1.69 -14.81
C ASN A 121 7.30 0.61 -15.83
N GLY A 122 6.66 -0.48 -15.40
CA GLY A 122 6.16 -1.53 -16.29
C GLY A 122 7.22 -2.54 -16.78
N PHE A 123 8.49 -2.37 -16.43
CA PHE A 123 9.55 -3.29 -16.84
C PHE A 123 9.81 -4.34 -15.77
N THR A 124 10.00 -5.58 -16.21
CA THR A 124 10.50 -6.67 -15.36
C THR A 124 12.02 -6.76 -15.44
N THR A 125 12.63 -7.47 -14.50
CA THR A 125 14.06 -7.81 -14.52
C THR A 125 14.47 -8.49 -15.82
N ALA A 126 13.58 -9.27 -16.46
CA ALA A 126 13.82 -9.89 -17.77
C ALA A 126 14.20 -8.87 -18.86
N PHE A 127 13.63 -7.66 -18.85
CA PHE A 127 13.98 -6.62 -19.83
C PHE A 127 15.48 -6.30 -19.79
N TRP A 128 16.05 -6.19 -18.59
CA TRP A 128 17.46 -5.85 -18.38
C TRP A 128 18.42 -7.03 -18.60
N HIS A 129 17.92 -8.25 -18.70
CA HIS A 129 18.73 -9.43 -19.04
C HIS A 129 18.93 -9.60 -20.54
N PHE A 130 18.02 -9.06 -21.37
CA PHE A 130 17.99 -9.28 -22.82
C PHE A 130 18.29 -8.04 -23.66
N CYS A 131 18.36 -6.85 -23.04
CA CYS A 131 18.75 -5.60 -23.67
C CYS A 131 20.19 -5.23 -23.29
#